data_AF-A0A2V2BH55-F1
#
_entry.id   AF-A0A2V2BH55-F1
#
_cell.length_a   1.000
_cell.length_b   1.000
_cell.length_c   1.000
_cell.angle_alpha   90.00
_cell.angle_beta   90.00
_cell.angle_gamma   90.00
#
_symmetry.space_group_name_H-M   'P 1'
#
loop_
_entity.id
_entity.type
_entity.pdbx_description
1 polymer ?
#
loop_
_entity_poly.entity_id
_entity_poly.type
_entity_poly.pdbx_seq_one_letter_code
_entity_poly.pdbx_strand_id
1 'polypeptide(L)' 'MANTQYLFWVMFGALTLLFIVISTFVGMSRTAKQGFITLTVLLVLLIAGALYISH' A
#
# COMPACT_ATOMS: atom_id res chain seq x y z
N MET A 1 -6.16 -16.29 21.34
CA MET A 1 -5.29 -15.79 20.26
C MET A 1 -5.99 -15.60 18.90
N ALA A 2 -7.33 -15.47 18.85
CA ALA A 2 -8.07 -15.17 17.60
C ALA A 2 -8.12 -13.65 17.26
N ASN A 3 -8.03 -12.78 18.27
CA ASN A 3 -8.25 -11.33 18.11
C ASN A 3 -7.08 -10.60 17.42
N THR A 4 -5.83 -10.98 17.72
CA THR A 4 -4.64 -10.32 17.16
C THR A 4 -4.51 -10.56 15.66
N GLN A 5 -4.82 -11.78 15.20
CA GLN A 5 -4.82 -12.14 13.79
C GLN A 5 -5.93 -11.40 13.02
N TYR A 6 -7.11 -11.23 13.63
CA TYR A 6 -8.20 -10.45 13.05
C TYR A 6 -7.84 -8.97 12.90
N LEU A 7 -7.26 -8.37 13.94
CA LEU A 7 -6.71 -7.01 13.90
C LEU A 7 -5.64 -6.85 12.82
N PHE A 8 -4.82 -7.89 12.58
CA PHE A 8 -3.82 -7.90 11.52
C PHE A 8 -4.45 -7.82 10.11
N TRP A 9 -5.48 -8.62 9.87
CA TRP A 9 -6.23 -8.61 8.60
C TRP A 9 -6.94 -7.28 8.37
N VAL A 10 -7.47 -6.66 9.44
CA VAL A 10 -8.08 -5.32 9.37
C VAL A 10 -7.03 -4.27 9.03
N MET A 11 -5.85 -4.30 9.67
CA MET A 11 -4.76 -3.36 9.40
C MET A 11 -4.23 -3.52 7.97
N PHE A 12 -4.07 -4.76 7.51
CA PHE A 12 -3.65 -5.06 6.15
C PHE A 12 -4.67 -4.57 5.11
N GLY A 13 -5.96 -4.81 5.35
CA GLY A 13 -7.04 -4.30 4.50
C GLY A 13 -7.07 -2.77 4.43
N ALA A 14 -6.90 -2.09 5.57
CA ALA A 14 -6.85 -0.64 5.62
C ALA A 14 -5.65 -0.06 4.84
N LEU A 15 -4.46 -0.65 4.99
CA LEU A 15 -3.27 -0.27 4.24
C LEU A 15 -3.47 -0.46 2.74
N THR A 16 -4.11 -1.55 2.34
CA THR A 16 -4.40 -1.87 0.94
C THR A 16 -5.37 -0.85 0.32
N LEU A 17 -6.44 -0.49 1.04
CA LEU A 17 -7.37 0.54 0.59
C LEU A 17 -6.71 1.90 0.45
N LEU A 18 -5.89 2.28 1.43
CA LEU A 18 -5.15 3.54 1.41
C LEU A 18 -4.17 3.59 0.23
N PHE A 19 -3.53 2.46 -0.07
CA PHE A 19 -2.66 2.29 -1.22
C PHE A 19 -3.38 2.46 -2.56
N ILE A 20 -4.55 1.82 -2.72
CA ILE A 20 -5.38 1.92 -3.92
C ILE A 20 -5.82 3.38 -4.14
N VAL A 21 -6.26 4.04 -3.07
CA VAL A 21 -6.69 5.45 -3.14
C VAL A 21 -5.53 6.34 -3.58
N ILE A 22 -4.35 6.22 -2.96
CA ILE A 22 -3.17 6.99 -3.35
C ILE A 22 -2.77 6.70 -4.79
N SER A 23 -2.74 5.42 -5.20
CA SER A 23 -2.43 5.02 -6.58
C SER A 23 -3.41 5.62 -7.59
N THR A 24 -4.69 5.76 -7.22
CA THR A 24 -5.73 6.34 -8.08
C THR A 24 -5.54 7.85 -8.22
N PHE A 25 -5.24 8.56 -7.13
CA PHE A 25 -4.89 9.98 -7.15
C PHE A 25 -3.60 10.25 -7.95
N VAL A 26 -2.65 9.33 -7.87
CA VAL A 26 -1.39 9.34 -8.63
C VAL A 26 -1.61 9.16 -10.12
N GLY A 27 -2.47 8.21 -10.52
CA GLY A 27 -2.86 7.99 -11.92
C GLY A 27 -3.59 9.19 -12.53
N MET A 28 -4.25 10.01 -11.70
CA MET A 28 -4.82 11.29 -12.09
C MET A 28 -3.81 12.45 -12.22
N SER A 29 -2.57 12.29 -11.76
CA SER A 29 -1.62 13.40 -11.77
C SER A 29 -1.18 13.73 -13.21
N ARG A 30 -1.24 15.02 -13.56
CA ARG A 30 -1.03 15.58 -14.90
C ARG A 30 0.36 15.35 -15.52
N THR A 31 1.30 14.72 -14.82
CA THR A 31 2.69 14.63 -15.28
C THR A 31 3.25 13.22 -15.07
N ALA A 32 3.65 12.57 -16.16
CA ALA A 32 4.15 11.19 -16.18
C ALA A 32 5.29 10.92 -15.18
N LYS A 33 6.14 11.92 -14.91
CA LYS A 33 7.23 11.81 -13.91
C LYS A 33 6.70 11.67 -12.48
N GLN A 34 5.66 12.41 -12.10
CA GLN A 34 5.07 12.30 -10.76
C GLN A 34 4.35 10.97 -10.58
N GLY A 35 3.65 10.49 -11.62
CA GLY A 35 3.04 9.17 -11.65
C GLY A 35 4.05 8.04 -11.43
N PHE A 36 5.21 8.11 -12.11
CA PHE A 36 6.24 7.08 -12.01
C PHE A 36 6.93 7.04 -10.65
N ILE A 37 7.24 8.20 -10.06
CA ILE A 37 7.88 8.28 -8.74
C ILE A 37 6.95 7.72 -7.66
N THR A 38 5.68 8.09 -7.69
CA THR A 38 4.72 7.64 -6.69
C THR A 38 4.38 6.16 -6.85
N LEU A 39 4.31 5.63 -8.08
CA LEU A 39 4.18 4.20 -8.33
C LEU A 39 5.39 3.40 -7.80
N THR A 40 6.60 3.94 -7.95
CA THR A 40 7.82 3.33 -7.42
C THR A 40 7.82 3.31 -5.88
N VAL A 41 7.43 4.41 -5.23
CA VAL A 41 7.34 4.50 -3.76
C VAL A 41 6.28 3.56 -3.21
N LEU A 42 5.12 3.50 -3.86
CA LEU A 42 4.06 2.56 -3.54
C LEU A 42 4.58 1.12 -3.66
N LEU A 43 5.22 0.75 -4.77
CA LEU A 43 5.76 -0.59 -4.96
C LEU A 43 6.72 -1.00 -3.83
N VAL A 44 7.60 -0.09 -3.40
CA VAL A 44 8.55 -0.31 -2.30
C VAL A 44 7.83 -0.52 -0.97
N LEU A 45 6.81 0.29 -0.66
CA LEU A 45 5.99 0.14 0.55
C LEU A 45 5.25 -1.20 0.58
N LEU A 46 4.75 -1.66 -0.58
CA LEU A 46 4.06 -2.94 -0.69
C LEU A 46 5.01 -4.12 -0.44
N ILE A 47 6.21 -4.07 -1.01
CA ILE A 47 7.26 -5.07 -0.80
C ILE A 47 7.72 -5.07 0.67
N ALA A 48 7.92 -3.89 1.26
CA ALA A 48 8.29 -3.76 2.66
C ALA A 48 7.21 -4.31 3.61
N GLY A 49 5.93 -4.02 3.32
CA GLY A 49 4.81 -4.59 4.06
C GLY A 49 4.73 -6.11 3.92
N ALA A 50 4.91 -6.64 2.71
CA ALA A 50 4.91 -8.08 2.46
C ALA A 50 6.07 -8.81 3.19
N LEU A 51 7.27 -8.22 3.20
CA LEU A 51 8.41 -8.76 3.94
C LEU A 51 8.22 -8.70 5.46
N TYR A 52 7.62 -7.63 5.98
CA TYR A 52 7.30 -7.52 7.40
C TYR A 52 6.23 -8.53 7.85
N ILE A 53 5.33 -8.93 6.95
CA ILE A 53 4.29 -9.94 7.22
C ILE A 53 4.84 -11.38 7.10
N SER A 54 5.84 -11.59 6.24
CA SER A 54 6.49 -12.90 6.07
C SER A 54 7.49 -13.25 7.19
N HIS A 55 7.78 -12.32 8.09
CA HIS A 55 8.73 -12.50 9.20
C HIS A 55 8.00 -12.49 10.55
#